data_AF-A0AAP5IBL1-F1
#
_entry.id   AF-A0AAP5IBL1-F1
#
_cell.length_a   1.000
_cell.length_b   1.000
_cell.length_c   1.000
_cell.angle_alpha   90.00
_cell.angle_beta   90.00
_cell.angle_gamma   90.00
#
_symmetry.space_group_name_H-M   'P 1'
#
loop_
_entity.id
_entity.type
_entity.pdbx_description
1 polymer ?
#
loop_
_entity_poly.entity_id
_entity_poly.type
_entity_poly.pdbx_seq_one_letter_code
_entity_poly.pdbx_strand_id
1 'polypeptide(L)' 'MIIMKFCSSNLPAGMEIDFVTDDVSAAFLRAVEAGAVPVAEPEIKPWGKTIAYVRDLDGILIALAS' A
#
# COMPACT_ATOMS: atom_id res chain seq x y z
N MET A 1 -6.56 14.72 -13.60
CA MET A 1 -5.41 15.11 -12.76
C MET A 1 -5.96 15.62 -11.44
N ILE A 2 -6.16 14.72 -10.48
CA ILE A 2 -6.58 15.10 -9.13
C ILE A 2 -5.27 15.38 -8.37
N ILE A 3 -5.06 16.62 -7.93
CA ILE A 3 -3.89 16.98 -7.12
C ILE A 3 -4.29 16.74 -5.66
N MET A 4 -3.92 15.59 -5.12
CA MET A 4 -4.05 15.31 -3.68
C MET A 4 -2.77 15.77 -2.99
N LYS A 5 -2.88 16.71 -2.04
CA LYS A 5 -1.76 17.14 -1.20
C LYS A 5 -2.02 16.67 0.23
N PHE A 6 -1.25 15.69 0.70
CA PHE A 6 -1.37 15.18 2.05
C PHE A 6 -0.60 16.08 3.03
N CYS A 7 -1.26 16.38 4.16
CA CYS A 7 -0.70 17.18 5.24
C CYS A 7 -0.03 16.23 6.24
N SER A 8 1.11 16.65 6.81
CA SER A 8 1.96 15.86 7.71
C SER A 8 1.36 15.70 9.13
N SER A 9 0.08 15.33 9.23
CA SER A 9 -0.58 15.00 10.51
C SER A 9 -0.32 13.54 10.90
N ASN A 10 -0.19 13.25 12.20
CA ASN A 10 -0.12 11.88 12.73
C ASN A 10 -1.43 11.08 12.57
N LEU A 11 -2.48 11.68 11.98
CA LEU A 11 -3.72 11.01 11.66
C LEU A 11 -3.62 10.42 10.24
N PRO A 12 -4.05 9.17 10.03
CA PRO A 12 -4.06 8.59 8.70
C PRO A 12 -4.92 9.43 7.76
N ALA A 13 -4.48 9.54 6.50
CA ALA A 13 -5.36 9.89 5.41
C ALA A 13 -6.59 8.98 5.52
N GLY A 14 -7.80 9.51 5.72
CA GLY A 14 -9.02 8.70 5.84
C GLY A 14 -9.42 7.97 4.54
N MET A 15 -8.45 7.69 3.68
CA MET A 15 -8.56 7.11 2.34
C MET A 15 -7.28 6.30 2.08
N GLU A 16 -7.43 5.19 1.37
CA GLU A 16 -6.34 4.37 0.86
C GLU A 16 -6.40 4.30 -0.67
N ILE A 17 -5.29 3.86 -1.28
CA ILE A 17 -5.21 3.60 -2.71
C ILE A 17 -4.92 2.12 -2.92
N ASP A 18 -5.77 1.45 -3.69
CA ASP A 18 -5.64 0.03 -3.98
C ASP A 18 -5.06 -0.18 -5.39
N PHE A 19 -3.96 -0.92 -5.47
CA PHE A 19 -3.45 -1.44 -6.73
C PHE A 19 -3.69 -2.94 -6.84
N VAL A 20 -4.25 -3.35 -7.98
CA VAL A 20 -4.48 -4.76 -8.31
C VAL A 20 -3.32 -5.27 -9.16
N THR A 21 -2.75 -6.39 -8.75
CA THR A 21 -1.60 -7.03 -9.41
C THR A 21 -1.62 -8.54 -9.19
N ASP A 22 -1.17 -9.30 -10.18
CA ASP A 22 -1.09 -10.76 -10.08
C ASP A 22 -0.03 -11.21 -9.05
N ASP A 23 1.04 -10.43 -8.90
CA ASP A 23 2.14 -10.70 -7.96
C ASP A 23 2.24 -9.60 -6.90
N VAL A 24 1.50 -9.79 -5.81
CA VAL A 24 1.47 -8.88 -4.65
C VAL A 24 2.82 -8.88 -3.92
N SER A 25 3.49 -10.03 -3.82
CA SER A 25 4.78 -10.14 -3.12
C SER A 25 5.88 -9.37 -3.82
N ALA A 26 5.99 -9.48 -5.14
CA ALA A 26 6.96 -8.71 -5.92
C ALA A 26 6.63 -7.21 -5.94
N ALA A 27 5.35 -6.83 -5.97
CA ALA A 27 4.94 -5.44 -5.87
C ALA A 27 5.30 -4.84 -4.50
N PHE A 28 5.07 -5.59 -3.42
CA PHE A 28 5.41 -5.18 -2.05
C PHE A 28 6.92 -4.97 -1.87
N LEU A 29 7.74 -5.91 -2.32
CA LEU A 29 9.20 -5.79 -2.24
C LEU A 29 9.70 -4.56 -3.00
N ARG A 30 9.23 -4.35 -4.23
CA ARG A 30 9.59 -3.17 -5.02
C ARG A 30 9.20 -1.86 -4.33
N ALA A 31 8.03 -1.82 -3.68
CA ALA A 31 7.60 -0.63 -2.94
C ALA A 31 8.53 -0.35 -1.75
N VAL A 32 8.88 -1.38 -0.98
CA VAL A 32 9.80 -1.25 0.17
C VAL A 32 11.21 -0.84 -0.28
N GLU A 33 11.74 -1.43 -1.36
CA GLU A 33 13.03 -1.05 -1.96
C GLU A 33 13.02 0.41 -2.47
N ALA A 34 11.87 0.91 -2.94
CA ALA A 34 11.68 2.29 -3.34
C ALA A 34 11.53 3.27 -2.16
N GLY A 35 11.55 2.78 -0.92
CA GLY A 35 11.48 3.61 0.29
C GLY A 35 10.09 3.67 0.94
N ALA A 36 9.11 2.90 0.48
CA ALA A 36 7.84 2.76 1.17
C ALA A 36 8.03 2.04 2.51
N VAL A 37 7.25 2.43 3.52
CA VAL A 37 7.26 1.81 4.84
C VAL A 37 6.32 0.60 4.84
N PRO A 38 6.79 -0.63 5.15
CA PRO A 38 5.92 -1.78 5.25
C PRO A 38 4.95 -1.61 6.43
N VAL A 39 3.65 -1.82 6.17
CA VAL A 39 2.59 -1.77 7.20
C VAL A 39 2.06 -3.16 7.50
N ALA A 40 1.83 -3.98 6.48
CA ALA A 40 1.50 -5.40 6.61
C ALA A 40 2.08 -6.19 5.45
N GLU A 41 2.79 -7.27 5.76
CA GLU A 41 3.37 -8.16 4.76
C GLU A 41 2.28 -8.87 3.93
N PRO A 42 2.61 -9.34 2.71
CA PRO A 42 1.68 -10.10 1.88
C PRO A 42 1.12 -11.33 2.60
N GLU A 43 -0.21 -11.38 2.72
CA GLU A 43 -0.92 -12.47 3.37
C GLU A 43 -2.05 -12.98 2.47
N ILE A 44 -2.16 -14.31 2.33
CA ILE A 44 -3.28 -14.95 1.66
C ILE A 44 -4.48 -14.95 2.61
N LYS A 45 -5.55 -14.26 2.21
CA LYS A 45 -6.80 -14.23 2.95
C LYS A 45 -7.63 -15.50 2.73
N PRO A 46 -8.58 -15.84 3.63
CA PRO A 46 -9.37 -17.07 3.55
C PRO A 46 -10.16 -17.27 2.24
N TRP A 47 -10.47 -16.18 1.54
CA TRP A 47 -11.13 -16.18 0.23
C TRP A 47 -10.16 -16.30 -0.97
N GLY A 48 -8.88 -16.59 -0.72
CA GLY A 48 -7.89 -16.93 -1.75
C GLY A 48 -7.19 -15.75 -2.42
N LYS A 49 -7.38 -14.52 -1.92
CA LYS A 49 -6.67 -13.33 -2.41
C LYS A 49 -5.49 -12.98 -1.52
N THR A 50 -4.37 -12.60 -2.11
CA THR A 50 -3.23 -12.05 -1.38
C THR A 50 -3.42 -10.55 -1.20
N ILE A 51 -3.19 -10.04 0.01
CA ILE A 51 -3.26 -8.61 0.34
C ILE A 51 -2.00 -8.20 1.11
N ALA A 52 -1.44 -7.03 0.77
CA ALA A 52 -0.34 -6.40 1.50
C ALA A 52 -0.59 -4.89 1.64
N TYR A 53 0.07 -4.25 2.62
CA TYR A 53 -0.06 -2.81 2.86
C TYR A 53 1.30 -2.14 3.05
N VAL A 54 1.48 -0.99 2.39
CA VAL A 54 2.63 -0.10 2.56
C VAL A 54 2.17 1.34 2.74
N ARG A 55 3.03 2.18 3.33
CA ARG A 55 2.88 3.63 3.33
C ARG A 55 3.93 4.24 2.40
N ASP A 56 3.52 5.08 1.48
CA ASP A 56 4.46 5.77 0.59
C ASP A 56 5.23 6.89 1.32
N LEU A 57 6.07 7.60 0.56
CA LEU A 57 6.90 8.70 1.06
C LEU A 57 6.08 9.91 1.54
N ASP A 58 4.85 10.06 1.05
CA ASP A 58 3.91 11.12 1.45
C ASP A 58 2.99 10.67 2.60
N GLY A 59 3.15 9.44 3.09
CA GLY A 59 2.38 8.86 4.18
C GLY A 59 1.01 8.30 3.77
N ILE A 60 0.74 8.17 2.47
CA ILE A 60 -0.50 7.60 1.94
C ILE A 60 -0.48 6.09 2.17
N LEU A 61 -1.60 5.55 2.67
CA LEU A 61 -1.78 4.11 2.79
C LEU A 61 -2.09 3.53 1.40
N ILE A 62 -1.29 2.54 1.01
CA ILE A 62 -1.44 1.82 -0.26
C ILE A 62 -1.70 0.35 0.05
N ALA A 63 -2.77 -0.20 -0.51
CA ALA A 63 -3.04 -1.63 -0.51
C ALA A 63 -2.63 -2.26 -1.84
N LEU A 64 -2.05 -3.45 -1.77
CA LEU A 64 -1.71 -4.29 -2.91
C LEU A 64 -2.54 -5.57 -2.83
N ALA A 65 -3.35 -5.84 -3.85
CA ALA A 65 -4.26 -6.97 -3.87
C ALA A 65 -4.19 -7.76 -5.19
N SER A 66 -4.54 -9.04 -5.13
CA SER A 66 -4.67 -9.94 -6.29
C SER A 66 -6.11 -10.32 -6.56
#